data_AF-A0AAD9M444-F1
#
_entry.id   AF-A0AAD9M444-F1
#
_cell.length_a   1.000
_cell.length_b   1.000
_cell.length_c   1.000
_cell.angle_alpha   90.00
_cell.angle_beta   90.00
_cell.angle_gamma   90.00
#
_symmetry.space_group_name_H-M   'P 1'
#
loop_
_entity.id
_entity.type
_entity.pdbx_description
1 polymer ?
#
loop_
_entity_poly.entity_id
_entity_poly.type
_entity_poly.pdbx_seq_one_letter_code
_entity_poly.pdbx_strand_id
1 'polypeptide(L)'
;MTNPPFYTSEKDMVDSAKQKSRPPSTACTGAPKEMVTDGGEVSFVGKILEESLVLRERVQWYTSMFGKQSSLEEFVGVLREKTIDNYAVTEFVQGNKTRRWAIAWSFGPMRPSEEVARGMKAAVWKKILPVAVESEVASLPLETGAGKLGDKVHELLNSLELVSCQWNREKLVGIGRARENVWSRAWRRKKAREEREGKPADILMGSEVCAFGFEVALRVGREKISIQCRWREGHDQAMFESFCGFLKTRVMEPGRR
;
A
#
# COMPACT_ATOMS: atom_id res chain seq x y z
N MET A 1 6.80 -17.59 -3.86
CA MET A 1 7.82 -16.79 -4.57
C MET A 1 8.33 -17.56 -5.76
N THR A 2 8.64 -16.90 -6.87
CA THR A 2 9.26 -17.55 -8.04
C THR A 2 10.37 -16.70 -8.65
N ASN A 3 11.32 -17.36 -9.32
CA ASN A 3 12.31 -16.75 -10.18
C ASN A 3 12.10 -17.31 -11.60
N PRO A 4 11.38 -16.60 -12.48
CA PRO A 4 10.96 -17.12 -13.77
C PRO A 4 12.14 -17.18 -14.76
N PRO A 5 12.09 -18.05 -15.78
CA PRO A 5 12.99 -17.93 -16.93
C PRO A 5 12.81 -16.58 -17.62
N PHE A 6 13.89 -15.83 -17.84
CA PHE A 6 13.80 -14.43 -18.28
C PHE A 6 13.56 -14.24 -19.77
N TYR A 7 13.95 -15.22 -20.60
CA TYR A 7 14.06 -15.03 -22.04
C TYR A 7 12.93 -15.72 -22.80
N THR A 8 12.50 -15.12 -23.90
CA THR A 8 11.45 -15.69 -24.78
C THR A 8 12.00 -16.77 -25.71
N SER A 9 13.30 -16.72 -25.99
CA SER A 9 14.02 -17.65 -26.87
C SER A 9 15.52 -17.59 -26.58
N GLU A 10 16.27 -18.57 -27.08
CA GLU A 10 17.73 -18.53 -27.03
C GLU A 10 18.31 -17.33 -27.78
N LYS A 11 17.66 -16.91 -28.88
CA LYS A 11 18.03 -15.70 -29.62
C LYS A 11 17.88 -14.44 -28.76
N ASP A 12 16.76 -14.27 -28.04
CA ASP A 12 16.54 -13.16 -27.12
C ASP A 12 17.60 -13.12 -26.00
N MET A 13 18.00 -14.29 -25.48
CA MET A 13 19.10 -14.40 -24.52
C MET A 13 20.42 -13.88 -25.10
N VAL A 14 20.77 -14.32 -26.31
CA VAL A 14 22.01 -13.90 -26.99
C VAL A 14 21.99 -12.41 -27.32
N ASP A 15 20.87 -11.88 -27.81
CA ASP A 15 20.74 -10.47 -28.15
C ASP A 15 20.80 -9.57 -26.91
N SER A 16 20.19 -10.00 -25.79
CA SER A 16 20.33 -9.33 -24.49
C SER A 16 21.78 -9.36 -23.97
N ALA A 17 22.53 -10.42 -24.23
CA ALA A 17 23.95 -10.50 -23.87
C ALA A 17 24.81 -9.53 -24.71
N LYS A 18 24.52 -9.38 -26.01
CA LYS A 18 25.24 -8.45 -26.90
C LYS A 18 25.06 -6.98 -26.55
N GLN A 19 23.91 -6.61 -25.97
CA GLN A 19 23.66 -5.23 -25.51
C GLN A 19 24.56 -4.82 -24.33
N LYS A 20 25.23 -5.77 -23.66
CA LYS A 20 26.16 -5.48 -22.57
C LYS A 20 27.55 -5.20 -23.14
N SER A 21 28.14 -4.08 -22.74
CA SER A 21 29.49 -3.67 -23.17
C SER A 21 30.62 -4.59 -22.70
N ARG A 22 30.35 -5.48 -21.73
CA ARG A 22 31.29 -6.49 -21.25
C ARG A 22 30.54 -7.79 -20.96
N PRO A 23 31.19 -8.95 -21.16
CA PRO A 23 30.61 -10.22 -20.74
C PRO A 23 30.33 -10.22 -19.23
N PRO A 24 29.34 -10.99 -18.77
CA PRO A 24 29.07 -11.15 -17.34
C PRO A 24 30.30 -11.73 -16.63
N SER A 25 30.56 -11.28 -15.40
CA SER A 25 31.66 -11.77 -14.56
C SER A 25 31.42 -13.17 -13.99
N THR A 26 30.21 -13.68 -14.12
CA THR A 26 29.80 -15.01 -13.68
C THR A 26 29.35 -15.84 -14.89
N ALA A 27 29.75 -17.10 -14.92
CA ALA A 27 29.22 -18.04 -15.90
C ALA A 27 27.73 -18.28 -15.62
N CYS A 28 26.91 -18.21 -16.67
CA CYS A 28 25.52 -18.60 -16.58
C CYS A 28 25.44 -20.12 -16.76
N THR A 29 25.23 -20.85 -15.66
CA THR A 29 25.15 -22.33 -15.67
C THR A 29 23.72 -22.86 -15.64
N GLY A 30 22.72 -21.99 -15.81
CA GLY A 30 21.31 -22.38 -15.83
C GLY A 30 21.00 -23.31 -17.00
N ALA A 31 20.18 -24.33 -16.76
CA ALA A 31 19.71 -25.20 -17.82
C ALA A 31 18.82 -24.42 -18.81
N PRO A 32 18.71 -24.81 -20.09
CA PRO A 32 17.91 -24.08 -21.07
C PRO A 32 16.46 -23.79 -20.61
N LYS A 33 15.83 -24.75 -19.93
CA LYS A 33 14.48 -24.62 -19.34
C LYS A 33 14.38 -23.67 -18.14
N GLU A 34 15.50 -23.32 -17.51
CA GLU A 34 15.58 -22.32 -16.43
C GLU A 34 15.86 -20.92 -16.98
N MET A 35 16.26 -20.82 -18.25
CA MET A 35 16.66 -19.59 -18.91
C MET A 35 15.59 -19.08 -19.87
N VAL A 36 14.95 -19.99 -20.60
CA VAL A 36 14.00 -19.68 -21.68
C VAL A 36 12.63 -20.29 -21.37
N THR A 37 11.59 -19.51 -21.65
CA THR A 37 10.19 -19.97 -21.66
C THR A 37 9.42 -19.23 -22.74
N ASP A 38 8.40 -19.87 -23.30
CA ASP A 38 7.53 -19.22 -24.29
C ASP A 38 6.90 -17.95 -23.69
N GLY A 39 7.06 -16.83 -24.40
CA GLY A 39 6.60 -15.51 -23.95
C GLY A 39 7.39 -14.91 -22.77
N GLY A 40 8.50 -15.54 -22.37
CA GLY A 40 9.46 -15.03 -21.39
C GLY A 40 8.86 -14.86 -19.98
N GLU A 41 9.55 -14.09 -19.15
CA GLU A 41 9.15 -13.90 -17.75
C GLU A 41 7.75 -13.28 -17.60
N VAL A 42 7.32 -12.38 -18.49
CA VAL A 42 5.98 -11.78 -18.43
C VAL A 42 4.90 -12.84 -18.57
N SER A 43 5.00 -13.71 -19.59
CA SER A 43 3.99 -14.76 -19.81
C SER A 43 4.03 -15.82 -18.72
N PHE A 44 5.22 -16.15 -18.21
CA PHE A 44 5.36 -17.07 -17.09
C PHE A 44 4.67 -16.55 -15.83
N VAL A 45 4.94 -15.30 -15.44
CA VAL A 45 4.31 -14.69 -14.26
C VAL A 45 2.83 -14.41 -14.51
N GLY A 46 2.42 -14.15 -15.76
CA GLY A 46 1.03 -14.06 -16.19
C GLY A 46 0.23 -15.33 -15.88
N LYS A 47 0.81 -16.52 -16.10
CA LYS A 47 0.15 -17.79 -15.71
C LYS A 47 -0.06 -17.89 -14.19
N ILE A 48 0.93 -17.46 -13.41
CA ILE A 48 0.80 -17.41 -11.94
C ILE A 48 -0.27 -16.41 -11.51
N LEU A 49 -0.39 -15.28 -12.22
CA LEU A 49 -1.46 -14.32 -11.98
C LEU A 49 -2.83 -14.97 -12.23
N GLU A 50 -3.02 -15.69 -13.33
CA GLU A 50 -4.29 -16.40 -13.61
C GLU A 50 -4.62 -17.45 -12.54
N GLU A 51 -3.64 -18.22 -12.07
CA GLU A 51 -3.83 -19.13 -10.93
C GLU A 51 -4.18 -18.38 -9.64
N SER A 52 -3.53 -17.24 -9.40
CA SER A 52 -3.79 -16.39 -8.24
C SER A 52 -5.20 -15.78 -8.26
N LEU A 53 -5.79 -15.53 -9.44
CA LEU A 53 -7.17 -15.08 -9.58
C LEU A 53 -8.18 -16.13 -9.11
N VAL A 54 -7.81 -17.41 -9.14
CA VAL A 54 -8.62 -18.51 -8.59
C VAL A 54 -8.37 -18.70 -7.10
N LEU A 55 -7.10 -18.69 -6.69
CA LEU A 55 -6.70 -18.94 -5.30
C LEU A 55 -7.01 -17.77 -4.36
N ARG A 56 -6.99 -16.53 -4.86
CA ARG A 56 -7.33 -15.29 -4.15
C ARG A 56 -6.56 -15.19 -2.83
N GLU A 57 -7.28 -15.00 -1.73
CA GLU A 57 -6.74 -14.77 -0.38
C GLU A 57 -6.26 -16.05 0.33
N ARG A 58 -6.35 -17.23 -0.32
CA ARG A 58 -5.71 -18.46 0.20
C ARG A 58 -4.20 -18.31 0.33
N VAL A 59 -3.61 -17.42 -0.46
CA VAL A 59 -2.23 -16.96 -0.31
C VAL A 59 -2.28 -15.47 -0.03
N GLN A 60 -1.61 -15.04 1.03
CA GLN A 60 -1.63 -13.64 1.44
C GLN A 60 -0.91 -12.74 0.42
N TRP A 61 0.24 -13.19 -0.09
CA TRP A 61 1.03 -12.46 -1.09
C TRP A 61 1.63 -13.43 -2.10
N TYR A 62 1.36 -13.16 -3.36
CA TYR A 62 2.03 -13.80 -4.49
C TYR A 62 3.23 -12.93 -4.88
N THR A 63 4.35 -13.55 -5.22
CA THR A 63 5.60 -12.82 -5.49
C THR A 63 6.39 -13.44 -6.64
N SER A 64 6.99 -12.58 -7.46
CA SER A 64 7.92 -12.96 -8.52
C SER A 64 9.07 -11.98 -8.64
N MET A 65 10.26 -12.49 -8.96
CA MET A 65 11.38 -11.68 -9.42
C MET A 65 11.25 -11.43 -10.93
N PHE A 66 11.78 -10.30 -11.39
CA PHE A 66 11.95 -9.94 -12.79
C PHE A 66 13.43 -9.66 -13.09
N GLY A 67 13.91 -10.23 -14.20
CA GLY A 67 15.24 -10.07 -14.75
C GLY A 67 15.39 -8.81 -15.61
N LYS A 68 14.32 -8.41 -16.31
CA LYS A 68 14.27 -7.22 -17.17
C LYS A 68 13.30 -6.18 -16.59
N GLN A 69 13.73 -4.92 -16.57
CA GLN A 69 12.91 -3.80 -16.13
C GLN A 69 11.66 -3.61 -16.98
N SER A 70 11.79 -3.72 -18.30
CA SER A 70 10.67 -3.58 -19.25
C SER A 70 9.56 -4.60 -18.97
N SER A 71 9.94 -5.82 -18.58
CA SER A 71 9.00 -6.88 -18.24
C SER A 71 8.23 -6.59 -16.95
N LEU A 72 8.86 -5.96 -15.95
CA LEU A 72 8.15 -5.47 -14.76
C LEU A 72 7.14 -4.37 -15.15
N GLU A 73 7.54 -3.41 -15.98
CA GLU A 73 6.66 -2.31 -16.41
C GLU A 73 5.42 -2.83 -17.13
N GLU A 74 5.61 -3.78 -18.05
CA GLU A 74 4.54 -4.48 -18.76
C GLU A 74 3.62 -5.23 -17.79
N PHE A 75 4.19 -6.01 -16.86
CA PHE A 75 3.42 -6.81 -15.92
C PHE A 75 2.63 -5.96 -14.91
N VAL A 76 3.13 -4.78 -14.52
CA VAL A 76 2.36 -3.81 -13.72
C VAL A 76 1.14 -3.31 -14.50
N GLY A 77 1.24 -3.15 -15.82
CA GLY A 77 0.09 -2.88 -16.70
C GLY A 77 -0.97 -3.98 -16.59
N VAL A 78 -0.56 -5.24 -16.69
CA VAL A 78 -1.45 -6.41 -16.55
C VAL A 78 -2.14 -6.45 -15.19
N LEU A 79 -1.43 -6.16 -14.10
CA LEU A 79 -2.06 -6.08 -12.77
C LEU A 79 -3.18 -5.04 -12.71
N ARG A 80 -2.97 -3.87 -13.33
CA ARG A 80 -3.97 -2.78 -13.36
C ARG A 80 -5.18 -3.15 -14.21
N GLU A 81 -4.97 -3.79 -15.35
CA GLU A 81 -6.06 -4.29 -16.21
C GLU A 81 -6.94 -5.32 -15.47
N LYS A 82 -6.32 -6.14 -14.62
CA LYS A 82 -7.00 -7.10 -13.75
C LYS A 82 -7.50 -6.49 -12.43
N THR A 83 -7.51 -5.16 -12.33
CA THR A 83 -7.98 -4.38 -11.17
C THR A 83 -7.32 -4.75 -9.84
N ILE A 84 -6.05 -5.18 -9.87
CA ILE A 84 -5.26 -5.46 -8.67
C ILE A 84 -4.65 -4.16 -8.14
N ASP A 85 -5.15 -3.70 -7.00
CA ASP A 85 -4.82 -2.42 -6.38
C ASP A 85 -3.87 -2.53 -5.18
N ASN A 86 -3.66 -3.75 -4.68
CA ASN A 86 -2.75 -4.04 -3.57
C ASN A 86 -1.53 -4.79 -4.08
N TYR A 87 -0.51 -4.04 -4.49
CA TYR A 87 0.75 -4.58 -4.99
C TYR A 87 1.95 -3.78 -4.46
N ALA A 88 3.12 -4.38 -4.52
CA ALA A 88 4.39 -3.80 -4.09
C ALA A 88 5.47 -4.05 -5.14
N VAL A 89 6.39 -3.11 -5.30
CA VAL A 89 7.54 -3.23 -6.20
C VAL A 89 8.83 -2.81 -5.50
N THR A 90 9.92 -3.53 -5.76
CA THR A 90 11.24 -3.22 -5.20
C THR A 90 12.36 -3.56 -6.18
N GLU A 91 13.54 -3.02 -5.93
CA GLU A 91 14.77 -3.25 -6.70
C GLU A 91 15.82 -3.93 -5.82
N PHE A 92 16.38 -5.03 -6.30
CA PHE A 92 17.57 -5.65 -5.73
C PHE A 92 18.81 -5.18 -6.49
N VAL A 93 19.70 -4.50 -5.78
CA VAL A 93 20.96 -3.98 -6.33
C VAL A 93 22.11 -4.78 -5.73
N GLN A 94 22.76 -5.61 -6.55
CA GLN A 94 23.93 -6.39 -6.13
C GLN A 94 25.17 -5.95 -6.90
N GLY A 95 26.11 -5.33 -6.17
CA GLY A 95 27.28 -4.68 -6.77
C GLY A 95 26.89 -3.50 -7.66
N ASN A 96 27.75 -3.19 -8.63
CA ASN A 96 27.60 -1.96 -9.43
C ASN A 96 26.75 -2.12 -10.69
N LYS A 97 26.40 -3.37 -11.08
CA LYS A 97 25.82 -3.66 -12.40
C LYS A 97 24.57 -4.53 -12.38
N THR A 98 24.47 -5.49 -11.46
CA THR A 98 23.36 -6.42 -11.45
C THR A 98 22.18 -5.80 -10.72
N ARG A 99 21.13 -5.53 -11.49
CA ARG A 99 19.82 -5.11 -10.98
C ARG A 99 18.81 -6.22 -11.26
N ARG A 100 17.98 -6.49 -10.27
CA ARG A 100 16.77 -7.31 -10.39
C ARG A 100 15.63 -6.56 -9.76
N TRP A 101 14.43 -6.91 -10.13
CA TRP A 101 13.23 -6.32 -9.54
C TRP A 101 12.38 -7.42 -8.95
N ALA A 102 11.58 -7.07 -7.96
CA ALA A 102 10.55 -7.97 -7.47
C ALA A 102 9.21 -7.25 -7.46
N ILE A 103 8.18 -8.03 -7.75
CA ILE A 103 6.79 -7.62 -7.59
C ILE A 103 6.10 -8.56 -6.61
N ALA A 104 5.20 -8.00 -5.82
CA ALA A 104 4.28 -8.73 -4.98
C ALA A 104 2.87 -8.22 -5.21
N TRP A 105 1.86 -9.08 -5.17
CA TRP A 105 0.45 -8.68 -5.21
C TRP A 105 -0.38 -9.49 -4.24
N SER A 106 -1.47 -8.89 -3.78
CA SER A 106 -2.41 -9.48 -2.84
C SER A 106 -3.85 -9.18 -3.26
N PHE A 107 -4.74 -10.10 -2.91
CA PHE A 107 -6.19 -9.89 -2.96
C PHE A 107 -6.77 -9.47 -1.62
N GLY A 108 -5.97 -9.62 -0.55
CA GLY A 108 -6.41 -9.25 0.79
C GLY A 108 -6.34 -7.74 1.02
N PRO A 109 -7.09 -7.25 2.01
CA PRO A 109 -7.20 -5.81 2.25
C PRO A 109 -5.98 -5.23 2.97
N MET A 110 -5.16 -6.06 3.62
CA MET A 110 -4.01 -5.60 4.39
C MET A 110 -2.91 -5.06 3.49
N ARG A 111 -2.51 -3.80 3.74
CA ARG A 111 -1.49 -3.11 2.95
C ARG A 111 -0.11 -3.17 3.62
N PRO A 112 0.98 -3.28 2.84
CA PRO A 112 2.34 -3.18 3.36
C PRO A 112 2.64 -1.73 3.83
N SER A 113 3.83 -1.49 4.39
CA SER A 113 4.28 -0.10 4.65
C SER A 113 4.59 0.61 3.34
N GLU A 114 4.65 1.94 3.35
CA GLU A 114 5.05 2.73 2.17
C GLU A 114 6.43 2.28 1.65
N GLU A 115 7.38 2.05 2.56
CA GLU A 115 8.73 1.57 2.22
C GLU A 115 8.72 0.21 1.50
N VAL A 116 7.88 -0.72 1.95
CA VAL A 116 7.78 -2.05 1.33
C VAL A 116 6.99 -2.00 0.02
N ALA A 117 5.88 -1.27 -0.01
CA ALA A 117 5.04 -1.11 -1.19
C ALA A 117 5.79 -0.42 -2.35
N ARG A 118 6.60 0.58 -2.00
CA ARG A 118 7.27 1.49 -2.93
C ARG A 118 8.78 1.48 -2.69
N GLY A 119 9.37 0.29 -2.69
CA GLY A 119 10.80 0.07 -2.44
C GLY A 119 11.74 0.62 -3.51
N MET A 120 11.22 1.29 -4.54
CA MET A 120 12.00 1.91 -5.61
C MET A 120 11.93 3.44 -5.53
N LYS A 121 12.99 4.13 -5.94
CA LYS A 121 13.05 5.60 -5.92
C LYS A 121 11.92 6.24 -6.75
N ALA A 122 10.95 6.85 -6.08
CA ALA A 122 9.76 7.40 -6.74
C ALA A 122 10.07 8.37 -7.86
N ALA A 123 11.11 9.22 -7.74
CA ALA A 123 11.49 10.17 -8.79
C ALA A 123 11.74 9.52 -10.16
N VAL A 124 12.23 8.28 -10.18
CA VAL A 124 12.57 7.54 -11.40
C VAL A 124 11.40 6.64 -11.84
N TRP A 125 10.63 6.10 -10.88
CA TRP A 125 9.73 4.96 -11.11
C TRP A 125 8.24 5.27 -10.93
N LYS A 126 7.83 6.54 -10.98
CA LYS A 126 6.44 6.97 -10.70
C LYS A 126 5.37 6.18 -11.45
N LYS A 127 5.64 5.73 -12.68
CA LYS A 127 4.68 5.04 -13.52
C LYS A 127 4.31 3.64 -13.02
N ILE A 128 5.21 2.96 -12.33
CA ILE A 128 5.00 1.57 -11.87
C ILE A 128 4.68 1.46 -10.39
N LEU A 129 5.03 2.47 -9.59
CA LEU A 129 4.75 2.43 -8.16
C LEU A 129 3.23 2.32 -7.89
N PRO A 130 2.83 1.55 -6.87
CA PRO A 130 1.46 1.58 -6.37
C PRO A 130 1.14 2.97 -5.79
N VAL A 131 -0.15 3.17 -5.53
CA VAL A 131 -0.67 4.33 -4.80
C VAL A 131 0.03 4.43 -3.44
N ALA A 132 0.30 5.67 -3.01
CA ALA A 132 0.90 5.92 -1.71
C ALA A 132 -0.07 5.51 -0.59
N VAL A 133 0.44 4.78 0.39
CA VAL A 133 -0.31 4.36 1.57
C VAL A 133 -0.04 5.26 2.77
N GLU A 134 0.82 6.26 2.64
CA GLU A 134 1.12 7.24 3.69
C GLU A 134 0.90 8.68 3.19
N SER A 135 0.42 9.55 4.09
CA SER A 135 0.16 10.96 3.80
C SER A 135 0.44 11.85 5.01
N GLU A 136 1.17 12.95 4.81
CA GLU A 136 1.28 14.02 5.79
C GLU A 136 -0.02 14.84 5.80
N VAL A 137 -0.85 14.62 6.81
CA VAL A 137 -2.16 15.24 6.99
C VAL A 137 -2.03 16.73 7.30
N ALA A 138 -1.14 17.05 8.26
CA ALA A 138 -0.91 18.39 8.73
C ALA A 138 0.49 18.53 9.35
N SER A 139 0.99 19.76 9.39
CA SER A 139 2.23 20.12 10.06
C SER A 139 1.99 21.37 10.89
N LEU A 140 2.26 21.28 12.18
CA LEU A 140 1.99 22.35 13.14
C LEU A 140 3.28 22.79 13.84
N PRO A 141 3.37 24.06 14.29
CA PRO A 141 4.51 24.54 15.07
C PRO A 141 4.69 23.76 16.38
N LEU A 142 5.92 23.64 16.89
CA LEU A 142 6.23 22.89 18.12
C LEU A 142 5.50 23.41 19.36
N GLU A 143 5.18 24.71 19.39
CA GLU A 143 4.45 25.39 20.47
C GLU A 143 3.04 24.81 20.66
N THR A 144 2.50 24.12 19.64
CA THR A 144 1.23 23.38 19.73
C THR A 144 1.28 22.31 20.83
N GLY A 145 2.47 21.74 21.09
CA GLY A 145 2.70 20.71 22.10
C GLY A 145 2.19 19.33 21.65
N ALA A 146 3.12 18.38 21.51
CA ALA A 146 2.82 17.04 20.98
C ALA A 146 1.80 16.26 21.84
N GLY A 147 1.84 16.42 23.16
CA GLY A 147 0.87 15.80 24.07
C GLY A 147 -0.55 16.34 23.85
N LYS A 148 -0.73 17.66 23.86
CA LYS A 148 -2.02 18.33 23.61
C LYS A 148 -2.59 17.97 22.24
N LEU A 149 -1.74 17.96 21.22
CA LEU A 149 -2.13 17.55 19.87
C LEU A 149 -2.51 16.07 19.82
N GLY A 150 -1.77 15.21 20.51
CA GLY A 150 -2.05 13.79 20.65
C GLY A 150 -3.40 13.53 21.33
N ASP A 151 -3.69 14.24 22.43
CA ASP A 151 -4.98 14.16 23.13
C ASP A 151 -6.12 14.64 22.22
N LYS A 152 -5.96 15.76 21.50
CA LYS A 152 -6.94 16.25 20.51
C LYS A 152 -7.22 15.22 19.42
N VAL A 153 -6.18 14.57 18.87
CA VAL A 153 -6.35 13.52 17.86
C VAL A 153 -7.02 12.29 18.47
N HIS A 154 -6.63 11.87 19.67
CA HIS A 154 -7.24 10.74 20.35
C HIS A 154 -8.74 10.95 20.63
N GLU A 155 -9.12 12.12 21.16
CA GLU A 155 -10.52 12.50 21.37
C GLU A 155 -11.31 12.51 20.05
N LEU A 156 -10.71 13.05 18.98
CA LEU A 156 -11.33 13.04 17.66
C LEU A 156 -11.60 11.61 17.17
N LEU A 157 -10.63 10.70 17.31
CA LEU A 157 -10.79 9.30 16.91
C LEU A 157 -11.85 8.59 17.76
N ASN A 158 -11.90 8.85 19.07
CA ASN A 158 -12.91 8.27 19.97
C ASN A 158 -14.32 8.80 19.71
N SER A 159 -14.45 9.98 19.07
CA SER A 159 -15.76 10.52 18.65
C SER A 159 -16.37 9.79 17.44
N LEU A 160 -15.58 8.96 16.74
CA LEU A 160 -16.03 8.18 15.59
C LEU A 160 -16.53 6.81 16.02
N GLU A 161 -17.53 6.28 15.31
CA GLU A 161 -18.04 4.92 15.52
C GLU A 161 -17.18 3.89 14.78
N LEU A 162 -15.97 3.68 15.31
CA LEU A 162 -15.00 2.74 14.77
C LEU A 162 -15.26 1.32 15.30
N VAL A 163 -14.92 0.31 14.49
CA VAL A 163 -14.93 -1.11 14.91
C VAL A 163 -13.95 -1.33 16.05
N SER A 164 -12.77 -0.72 15.92
CA SER A 164 -11.73 -0.76 16.93
C SER A 164 -10.90 0.52 16.82
N CYS A 165 -10.50 1.08 17.95
CA CYS A 165 -9.55 2.18 18.02
C CYS A 165 -8.64 1.96 19.23
N GLN A 166 -7.33 1.99 19.01
CA GLN A 166 -6.32 1.91 20.06
C GLN A 166 -5.39 3.11 19.94
N TRP A 167 -5.03 3.71 21.06
CA TRP A 167 -4.10 4.83 21.11
C TRP A 167 -2.96 4.54 22.08
N ASN A 168 -1.73 4.62 21.58
CA ASN A 168 -0.53 4.55 22.38
C ASN A 168 -0.05 5.97 22.69
N ARG A 169 -0.23 6.41 23.94
CA ARG A 169 0.14 7.75 24.40
C ARG A 169 1.65 8.02 24.35
N GLU A 170 2.48 7.03 24.64
CA GLU A 170 3.94 7.17 24.65
C GLU A 170 4.50 7.34 23.24
N LYS A 171 3.96 6.57 22.28
CA LYS A 171 4.37 6.62 20.87
C LYS A 171 3.65 7.70 20.08
N LEU A 172 2.57 8.27 20.63
CA LEU A 172 1.64 9.16 19.93
C LEU A 172 1.13 8.55 18.62
N VAL A 173 0.70 7.30 18.69
CA VAL A 173 0.19 6.52 17.56
C VAL A 173 -1.19 5.96 17.87
N GLY A 174 -2.13 6.19 16.97
CA GLY A 174 -3.48 5.61 16.97
C GLY A 174 -3.66 4.62 15.83
N ILE A 175 -4.27 3.48 16.09
CA ILE A 175 -4.65 2.50 15.07
C ILE A 175 -6.17 2.32 15.14
N GLY A 176 -6.84 2.49 14.00
CA GLY A 176 -8.29 2.40 13.92
C GLY A 176 -8.77 1.55 12.75
N ARG A 177 -9.98 1.00 12.88
CA ARG A 177 -10.70 0.24 11.84
C ARG A 177 -12.13 0.72 11.75
N ALA A 178 -12.62 0.93 10.54
CA ALA A 178 -13.97 1.40 10.25
C ALA A 178 -14.69 0.44 9.28
N ARG A 179 -15.99 0.22 9.50
CA ARG A 179 -16.84 -0.57 8.58
C ARG A 179 -17.20 0.18 7.31
N GLU A 180 -17.22 1.51 7.39
CA GLU A 180 -17.59 2.42 6.30
C GLU A 180 -17.05 3.84 6.59
N ASN A 181 -17.43 4.81 5.77
CA ASN A 181 -17.03 6.22 5.92
C ASN A 181 -17.82 6.93 7.05
N VAL A 182 -17.50 6.57 8.29
CA VAL A 182 -18.16 7.07 9.52
C VAL A 182 -17.85 8.53 9.87
N TRP A 183 -16.91 9.17 9.17
CA TRP A 183 -16.59 10.60 9.36
C TRP A 183 -17.34 11.51 8.36
N SER A 184 -17.96 10.93 7.33
CA SER A 184 -18.65 11.69 6.30
C SER A 184 -19.82 12.52 6.86
N ARG A 185 -20.14 13.62 6.17
CA ARG A 185 -21.34 14.42 6.51
C ARG A 185 -22.63 13.63 6.29
N ALA A 186 -22.65 12.76 5.29
CA ALA A 186 -23.81 11.91 4.98
C ALA A 186 -24.08 10.94 6.14
N TRP A 187 -23.05 10.23 6.60
CA TRP A 187 -23.15 9.31 7.74
C TRP A 187 -23.61 10.03 9.02
N ARG A 188 -23.00 11.17 9.36
CA ARG A 188 -23.40 11.93 10.56
C ARG A 188 -24.84 12.42 10.52
N ARG A 189 -25.35 12.82 9.33
CA ARG A 189 -26.76 13.23 9.17
C ARG A 189 -27.72 12.05 9.28
N LYS A 190 -27.35 10.89 8.73
CA LYS A 190 -28.13 9.66 8.83
C LYS A 190 -28.26 9.26 10.31
N LYS A 191 -27.15 9.18 11.03
CA LYS A 191 -27.12 8.84 12.46
C LYS A 191 -27.96 9.80 13.32
N ALA A 192 -27.79 11.11 13.14
CA ALA A 192 -28.58 12.10 13.88
C ALA A 192 -30.10 12.01 13.60
N ARG A 193 -30.50 11.53 12.42
CA ARG A 193 -31.90 11.25 12.11
C ARG A 193 -32.38 9.98 12.81
N GLU A 194 -31.59 8.91 12.78
CA GLU A 194 -31.92 7.63 13.43
C GLU A 194 -32.05 7.76 14.95
N GLU A 195 -31.17 8.54 15.59
CA GLU A 195 -31.25 8.86 17.01
C GLU A 195 -32.53 9.63 17.37
N ARG A 196 -32.96 10.57 16.51
CA ARG A 196 -34.23 11.31 16.69
C ARG A 196 -35.45 10.42 16.46
N GLU A 197 -35.36 9.50 15.51
CA GLU A 197 -36.43 8.55 15.16
C GLU A 197 -36.50 7.37 16.15
N GLY A 198 -35.60 7.31 17.15
CA GLY A 198 -35.59 6.25 18.17
C GLY A 198 -35.33 4.85 17.59
N LYS A 199 -34.72 4.77 16.40
CA LYS A 199 -34.39 3.48 15.80
C LYS A 199 -33.35 2.77 16.68
N PRO A 200 -33.53 1.48 16.99
CA PRO A 200 -32.51 0.74 17.72
C PRO A 200 -31.19 0.84 16.96
N ALA A 201 -30.11 1.11 17.70
CA ALA A 201 -28.77 0.96 17.15
C ALA A 201 -28.69 -0.45 16.57
N ASP A 202 -28.31 -0.57 15.30
CA ASP A 202 -28.23 -1.85 14.61
C ASP A 202 -27.19 -2.71 15.35
N ILE A 203 -27.65 -3.61 16.24
CA ILE A 203 -26.79 -4.55 16.96
C ILE A 203 -26.41 -5.62 15.94
N LEU A 204 -25.55 -5.24 14.99
CA LEU A 204 -25.05 -6.11 13.95
C LEU A 204 -23.91 -6.94 14.52
N MET A 205 -24.32 -8.04 15.16
CA MET A 205 -23.53 -9.23 15.40
C MET A 205 -22.68 -9.59 14.17
N GLY A 206 -21.37 -9.66 14.34
CA GLY A 206 -20.55 -10.67 13.67
C GLY A 206 -20.11 -10.46 12.23
N SER A 207 -20.05 -9.23 11.70
CA SER A 207 -19.29 -8.96 10.48
C SER A 207 -18.00 -8.21 10.82
N GLU A 208 -16.88 -8.93 10.87
CA GLU A 208 -15.51 -8.41 11.00
C GLU A 208 -15.03 -7.63 9.75
N VAL A 209 -15.93 -7.26 8.84
CA VAL A 209 -15.58 -6.59 7.59
C VAL A 209 -15.16 -5.16 7.89
N CYS A 210 -13.86 -4.92 7.77
CA CYS A 210 -13.24 -3.61 7.83
C CYS A 210 -13.10 -3.06 6.41
N ALA A 211 -13.84 -1.99 6.09
CA ALA A 211 -13.68 -1.31 4.81
C ALA A 211 -12.44 -0.42 4.79
N PHE A 212 -12.03 0.09 5.96
CA PHE A 212 -10.89 0.99 6.07
C PHE A 212 -10.19 0.88 7.42
N GLY A 213 -8.94 0.45 7.40
CA GLY A 213 -8.03 0.45 8.55
C GLY A 213 -6.92 1.45 8.36
N PHE A 214 -6.55 2.14 9.43
CA PHE A 214 -5.58 3.22 9.40
C PHE A 214 -4.67 3.24 10.63
N GLU A 215 -3.56 3.96 10.49
CA GLU A 215 -2.72 4.40 11.58
C GLU A 215 -2.52 5.91 11.48
N VAL A 216 -2.69 6.63 12.59
CA VAL A 216 -2.38 8.05 12.72
C VAL A 216 -1.21 8.18 13.67
N ALA A 217 -0.14 8.84 13.25
CA ALA A 217 1.07 8.99 14.04
C ALA A 217 1.52 10.45 14.08
N LEU A 218 1.83 10.96 15.27
CA LEU A 218 2.50 12.25 15.41
C LEU A 218 4.01 12.03 15.34
N ARG A 219 4.69 12.78 14.48
CA ARG A 219 6.14 12.81 14.38
C ARG A 219 6.64 14.17 14.82
N VAL A 220 7.36 14.19 15.94
CA VAL A 220 7.95 15.42 16.49
C VAL A 220 9.29 15.63 15.81
N GLY A 221 9.36 16.65 14.93
CA GLY A 221 10.59 17.10 14.30
C GLY A 221 11.28 18.20 15.10
N ARG A 222 12.31 18.82 14.50
CA ARG A 222 13.07 19.92 15.13
C ARG A 222 12.33 21.26 15.18
N GLU A 223 11.41 21.49 14.25
CA GLU A 223 10.71 22.78 14.08
C GLU A 223 9.18 22.62 14.09
N LYS A 224 8.70 21.41 13.80
CA LYS A 224 7.29 21.14 13.56
C LYS A 224 6.90 19.76 14.08
N ILE A 225 5.63 19.60 14.43
CA ILE A 225 4.98 18.32 14.69
C ILE A 225 4.16 17.99 13.44
N SER A 226 4.49 16.89 12.76
CA SER A 226 3.70 16.41 11.63
C SER A 226 2.76 15.29 12.04
N ILE A 227 1.57 15.29 11.47
CA ILE A 227 0.59 14.20 11.60
C ILE A 227 0.66 13.38 10.32
N GLN A 228 1.09 12.14 10.46
CA GLN A 228 1.11 11.17 9.37
C GLN A 228 -0.12 10.27 9.50
N CYS A 229 -0.76 9.98 8.39
CA CYS A 229 -1.79 8.95 8.30
C CYS A 229 -1.33 7.87 7.33
N ARG A 230 -1.42 6.61 7.77
CA ARG A 230 -1.11 5.43 6.99
C ARG A 230 -2.36 4.59 6.76
N TRP A 231 -2.61 4.24 5.51
CA TRP A 231 -3.61 3.28 5.08
C TRP A 231 -3.10 1.86 5.34
N ARG A 232 -3.76 1.13 6.23
CA ARG A 232 -3.37 -0.21 6.67
C ARG A 232 -4.25 -1.31 6.10
N GLU A 233 -5.51 -1.01 5.83
CA GLU A 233 -6.48 -2.00 5.38
C GLU A 233 -7.54 -1.37 4.47
N GLY A 234 -7.90 -2.07 3.39
CA GLY A 234 -8.98 -1.72 2.47
C GLY A 234 -8.51 -1.47 1.04
N HIS A 235 -9.46 -1.36 0.12
CA HIS A 235 -9.23 -1.19 -1.33
C HIS A 235 -9.65 0.19 -1.87
N ASP A 236 -10.38 0.98 -1.09
CA ASP A 236 -10.89 2.29 -1.51
C ASP A 236 -9.90 3.43 -1.17
N GLN A 237 -9.16 3.89 -2.19
CA GLN A 237 -8.25 5.04 -2.08
C GLN A 237 -9.01 6.33 -1.74
N ALA A 238 -10.22 6.53 -2.29
CA ALA A 238 -10.99 7.75 -2.04
C ALA A 238 -11.44 7.80 -0.57
N MET A 239 -11.67 6.64 0.06
CA MET A 239 -11.93 6.56 1.50
C MET A 239 -10.70 6.99 2.31
N PHE A 240 -9.49 6.55 1.94
CA PHE A 240 -8.24 7.01 2.56
C PHE A 240 -8.05 8.52 2.44
N GLU A 241 -8.20 9.07 1.23
CA GLU A 241 -8.08 10.51 0.98
C GLU A 241 -9.15 11.31 1.74
N SER A 242 -10.38 10.80 1.81
CA SER A 242 -11.47 11.39 2.58
C SER A 242 -11.13 11.46 4.07
N PHE A 243 -10.55 10.39 4.63
CA PHE A 243 -10.14 10.36 6.03
C PHE A 243 -9.01 11.35 6.33
N CYS A 244 -7.99 11.41 5.46
CA CYS A 244 -6.90 12.40 5.56
C CYS A 244 -7.45 13.83 5.51
N GLY A 245 -8.38 14.11 4.60
CA GLY A 245 -9.06 15.41 4.53
C GLY A 245 -9.84 15.75 5.79
N PHE A 246 -10.60 14.79 6.33
CA PHE A 246 -11.33 14.93 7.59
C PHE A 246 -10.40 15.26 8.76
N LEU A 247 -9.33 14.47 8.95
CA LEU A 247 -8.35 14.71 10.02
C LEU A 247 -7.71 16.10 9.90
N LYS A 248 -7.30 16.48 8.68
CA LYS A 248 -6.70 17.78 8.42
C LYS A 248 -7.63 18.92 8.83
N THR A 249 -8.89 18.89 8.40
CA THR A 249 -9.87 19.93 8.77
C THR A 249 -10.02 20.04 10.29
N ARG A 250 -10.17 18.90 10.99
CA ARG A 250 -10.43 18.90 12.44
C ARG A 250 -9.24 19.29 13.30
N VAL A 251 -8.04 18.92 12.89
CA VAL A 251 -6.84 19.30 13.63
C VAL A 251 -6.53 20.79 13.42
N MET A 252 -6.74 21.31 12.21
CA MET A 252 -6.45 22.70 11.87
C MET A 252 -7.57 23.67 12.30
N GLU A 253 -8.75 23.19 12.67
CA GLU A 253 -9.81 24.00 13.29
C GLU A 253 -9.26 24.68 14.57
N PRO A 254 -9.33 26.03 14.68
CA PRO A 254 -9.00 26.72 15.92
C PRO A 254 -9.87 26.16 17.04
N GLY A 255 -9.28 25.82 18.18
CA GLY A 255 -10.05 25.40 19.34
C GLY A 255 -11.12 26.46 19.64
N ARG A 256 -12.38 26.04 19.75
CA ARG A 256 -13.43 26.91 20.30
C ARG A 256 -12.96 27.29 21.71
N ARG A 257 -12.54 28.55 21.85
CA ARG A 257 -12.31 29.17 23.16
C ARG A 257 -13.64 29.31 23.88
#